data_AF-A0A7S2MES3-F1
#
_entry.id   AF-A0A7S2MES3-F1
#
_cell.length_a   1.000
_cell.length_b   1.000
_cell.length_c   1.000
_cell.angle_alpha   90.00
_cell.angle_beta   90.00
_cell.angle_gamma   90.00
#
_symmetry.space_group_name_H-M   'P 1'
#
loop_
_entity.id
_entity.type
_entity.pdbx_description
1 polymer ?
#
loop_
_entity_poly.entity_id
_entity_poly.type
_entity_poly.pdbx_seq_one_letter_code
_entity_poly.pdbx_strand_id
1 'polypeptide(L)'
;AIQLAVGTVGATVQPHNLFLHSGLVLSRKVSRTSPRRVNDALWYTRIESTIALLLSFVINLAIVATNDAKFYSPTCAALDGGPFACLPENLASSVSTDDAVACSPSNEFSGATTAGVCGELGLLAEGYALKATLGHAALYVWAAGLLAAGQASTMVCTYAGQIIMGGCLEIRSRSRSWSRL
;
A
#
# COMPACT_ATOMS: atom_id res chain seq x y z
N ALA A 1 0.43 13.91 15.13
CA ALA A 1 0.05 14.37 13.77
C ALA A 1 1.22 14.33 12.77
N ILE A 2 2.33 15.05 13.01
CA ILE A 2 3.44 15.16 12.04
C ILE A 2 4.11 13.79 11.73
N GLN A 3 4.32 12.94 12.75
CA GLN A 3 4.92 11.61 12.56
C GLN A 3 4.07 10.69 11.67
N LEU A 4 2.75 10.71 11.84
CA LEU A 4 1.81 9.94 11.01
C LEU A 4 1.83 10.44 9.57
N ALA A 5 1.78 11.76 9.36
CA ALA A 5 1.85 12.35 8.03
C ALA A 5 3.16 12.03 7.30
N VAL A 6 4.30 12.11 7.98
CA VAL A 6 5.62 11.73 7.43
C VAL A 6 5.67 10.23 7.14
N GLY A 7 5.07 9.40 8.00
CA GLY A 7 4.94 7.95 7.78
C GLY A 7 4.13 7.61 6.53
N THR A 8 3.00 8.27 6.30
CA THR A 8 2.20 8.09 5.08
C THR A 8 2.96 8.53 3.83
N VAL A 9 3.64 9.68 3.88
CA VAL A 9 4.46 10.15 2.75
C VAL A 9 5.62 9.18 2.46
N GLY A 10 6.33 8.72 3.49
CA GLY A 10 7.42 7.75 3.36
C GLY A 10 6.96 6.39 2.83
N ALA A 11 5.76 5.94 3.19
CA ALA A 11 5.15 4.72 2.66
C ALA A 11 4.78 4.87 1.17
N THR A 12 4.35 6.05 0.73
CA THR A 12 3.99 6.29 -0.69
C THR A 12 5.20 6.52 -1.60
N VAL A 13 6.30 7.07 -1.07
CA VAL A 13 7.52 7.36 -1.84
C VAL A 13 8.57 6.29 -1.55
N GLN A 14 8.45 5.17 -2.24
CA GLN A 14 9.36 4.06 -2.10
C GLN A 14 10.61 4.26 -2.99
N PRO A 15 11.81 4.48 -2.42
CA PRO A 15 12.98 4.92 -3.18
C PRO A 15 13.44 3.89 -4.22
N HIS A 16 13.22 2.60 -3.95
CA HIS A 16 13.61 1.56 -4.89
C HIS A 16 12.75 1.53 -6.17
N ASN A 17 11.50 2.02 -6.12
CA ASN A 17 10.67 2.17 -7.33
C ASN A 17 11.26 3.22 -8.27
N LEU A 18 11.91 4.26 -7.73
CA LEU A 18 12.57 5.32 -8.51
C LEU A 18 13.84 4.80 -9.22
N PHE A 19 14.62 3.95 -8.56
CA PHE A 19 15.79 3.30 -9.15
C PHE A 19 15.41 2.29 -10.25
N LEU A 20 14.39 1.46 -9.99
CA LEU A 20 13.90 0.47 -10.96
C LEU A 20 13.32 1.15 -12.21
N HIS A 21 12.53 2.20 -12.02
CA HIS A 21 11.97 2.97 -13.14
C HIS A 21 13.08 3.61 -13.97
N SER A 22 14.10 4.19 -13.34
CA SER A 22 15.26 4.76 -14.03
C SER A 22 16.02 3.70 -14.85
N GLY A 23 16.24 2.50 -14.29
CA GLY A 23 16.87 1.38 -14.98
C GLY A 23 16.06 0.82 -16.17
N LEU A 24 14.73 0.78 -16.05
CA LEU A 24 13.82 0.37 -17.13
C LEU A 24 13.77 1.38 -18.29
N VAL A 25 13.85 2.68 -18.00
CA VAL A 25 13.95 3.70 -19.07
C VAL A 25 15.25 3.53 -19.86
N LEU A 26 16.33 3.11 -19.19
CA LEU A 26 17.64 2.85 -19.81
C LEU A 26 17.72 1.53 -20.57
N SER A 27 16.88 0.52 -20.24
CA SER A 27 16.87 -0.77 -20.93
C SER A 27 16.15 -0.73 -22.28
N ARG A 28 15.27 0.26 -22.50
CA ARG A 28 14.60 0.47 -23.79
C ARG A 28 15.62 0.97 -24.82
N LYS A 29 15.82 0.21 -25.92
CA LYS A 29 16.67 0.62 -27.06
C LYS A 29 16.07 1.84 -27.77
N VAL A 30 16.31 3.03 -27.24
CA VAL A 30 15.97 4.29 -27.89
C VAL A 30 17.16 4.72 -28.74
N SER A 31 16.98 4.75 -30.06
CA SER A 31 17.98 5.28 -30.99
C SER A 31 18.09 6.79 -30.74
N ARG A 32 19.22 7.18 -30.12
CA ARG A 32 19.56 8.58 -29.75
C ARG A 32 19.87 9.47 -30.95
N THR A 33 19.74 8.93 -32.16
CA THR A 33 20.12 9.54 -33.44
C THR A 33 19.18 10.68 -33.85
N SER A 34 17.96 10.74 -33.30
CA SER A 34 17.01 11.82 -33.58
C SER A 34 16.36 12.34 -32.29
N PRO A 35 16.39 13.65 -32.01
CA PRO A 35 15.84 14.22 -30.77
C PRO A 35 14.33 14.04 -30.63
N ARG A 36 13.57 13.97 -31.74
CA ARG A 36 12.11 13.76 -31.73
C ARG A 36 11.71 12.40 -31.12
N ARG A 37 12.38 11.31 -31.52
CA ARG A 37 12.09 9.96 -31.00
C ARG A 37 12.43 9.79 -29.53
N VAL A 38 13.41 10.52 -29.03
CA VAL A 38 13.75 10.55 -27.59
C VAL A 38 12.65 11.26 -26.81
N ASN A 39 12.16 12.40 -27.31
CA ASN A 39 11.06 13.13 -26.68
C ASN A 39 9.77 12.30 -26.65
N ASP A 40 9.41 11.63 -27.74
CA ASP A 40 8.23 10.76 -27.79
C ASP A 40 8.35 9.61 -26.76
N ALA A 41 9.50 8.95 -26.69
CA ALA A 41 9.75 7.88 -25.72
C ALA A 41 9.64 8.36 -24.26
N LEU A 42 10.17 9.55 -23.97
CA LEU A 42 10.04 10.19 -22.65
C LEU A 42 8.58 10.55 -22.34
N TRP A 43 7.82 11.04 -23.32
CA TRP A 43 6.42 11.42 -23.13
C TRP A 43 5.53 10.22 -22.80
N TYR A 44 5.68 9.11 -23.55
CA TYR A 44 4.99 7.86 -23.23
C TYR A 44 5.33 7.34 -21.83
N THR A 45 6.62 7.37 -21.48
CA THR A 45 7.08 6.88 -20.18
C THR A 45 6.55 7.74 -19.04
N ARG A 46 6.48 9.07 -19.21
CA ARG A 46 5.88 9.98 -18.22
C ARG A 46 4.40 9.69 -17.99
N ILE A 47 3.65 9.41 -19.06
CA ILE A 47 2.22 9.11 -18.95
C ILE A 47 1.99 7.77 -18.27
N GLU A 48 2.78 6.76 -18.62
CA GLU A 48 2.74 5.44 -17.99
C GLU A 48 2.94 5.56 -16.46
N SER A 49 3.97 6.29 -16.01
CA SER A 49 4.18 6.53 -14.58
C SER A 49 3.06 7.36 -13.95
N THR A 50 2.56 8.38 -14.65
CA THR A 50 1.51 9.28 -14.14
C THR A 50 0.21 8.51 -13.90
N ILE A 51 -0.19 7.66 -14.85
CA ILE A 51 -1.40 6.84 -14.71
C ILE A 51 -1.22 5.84 -13.56
N ALA A 52 -0.06 5.20 -13.44
CA ALA A 52 0.22 4.26 -12.35
C ALA A 52 0.15 4.94 -10.97
N LEU A 53 0.76 6.12 -10.82
CA LEU A 53 0.72 6.88 -9.57
C LEU A 53 -0.69 7.41 -9.27
N LEU A 54 -1.43 7.86 -10.27
CA LEU A 54 -2.81 8.33 -10.11
C LEU A 54 -3.74 7.19 -9.67
N LEU A 55 -3.60 6.01 -10.27
CA LEU A 55 -4.36 4.83 -9.87
C LEU A 55 -4.06 4.44 -8.41
N SER A 56 -2.78 4.42 -8.03
CA SER A 56 -2.36 4.15 -6.65
C SER A 56 -2.92 5.20 -5.67
N PHE A 57 -2.87 6.47 -6.03
CA PHE A 57 -3.46 7.56 -5.24
C PHE A 57 -4.96 7.36 -5.03
N VAL A 58 -5.72 7.02 -6.08
CA VAL A 58 -7.17 6.79 -5.98
C VAL A 58 -7.48 5.60 -5.07
N ILE A 59 -6.72 4.51 -5.18
CA ILE A 59 -6.90 3.32 -4.32
C ILE A 59 -6.60 3.67 -2.86
N ASN A 60 -5.47 4.31 -2.59
CA ASN A 60 -5.09 4.70 -1.22
C ASN A 60 -6.09 5.68 -0.61
N LEU A 61 -6.58 6.65 -1.40
CA LEU A 61 -7.60 7.59 -0.96
C LEU A 61 -8.92 6.88 -0.66
N ALA A 62 -9.34 5.93 -1.51
CA ALA A 62 -10.55 5.16 -1.31
C ALA A 62 -10.47 4.31 -0.02
N ILE A 63 -9.34 3.64 0.23
CA ILE A 63 -9.13 2.85 1.45
C ILE A 63 -9.25 3.75 2.69
N VAL A 64 -8.53 4.88 2.72
CA VAL A 64 -8.58 5.83 3.84
C VAL A 64 -10.00 6.36 4.05
N ALA A 65 -10.70 6.76 2.99
CA ALA A 65 -12.07 7.25 3.07
C ALA A 65 -13.05 6.19 3.60
N THR A 66 -12.91 4.93 3.17
CA THR A 66 -13.75 3.83 3.68
C THR A 66 -13.46 3.51 5.14
N ASN A 67 -12.20 3.64 5.58
CA ASN A 67 -11.80 3.40 6.97
C ASN A 67 -12.37 4.51 7.89
N ASP A 68 -12.19 5.77 7.49
CA ASP A 68 -12.76 6.91 8.21
C ASP A 68 -14.28 6.79 8.36
N ALA A 69 -15.00 6.49 7.27
CA ALA A 69 -16.45 6.39 7.31
C ALA A 69 -17.00 5.25 8.19
N LYS A 70 -16.19 4.23 8.52
CA LYS A 70 -16.66 2.99 9.19
C LYS A 70 -16.11 2.80 10.59
N PHE A 71 -14.89 3.24 10.84
CA PHE A 71 -14.16 2.93 12.06
C PHE A 71 -13.76 4.17 12.86
N TYR A 72 -13.95 5.37 12.30
CA TYR A 72 -13.68 6.61 12.99
C TYR A 72 -14.68 6.83 14.12
N SER A 73 -14.17 6.93 15.35
CA SER A 73 -14.92 7.43 16.50
C SER A 73 -14.09 8.51 17.18
N PRO A 74 -14.69 9.67 17.51
CA PRO A 74 -13.98 10.73 18.24
C PRO A 74 -13.50 10.26 19.62
N THR A 75 -14.18 9.30 20.24
CA THR A 75 -13.79 8.74 21.55
C THR A 75 -12.52 7.89 21.46
N CYS A 76 -12.38 7.10 20.39
CA CYS A 76 -11.20 6.25 20.19
C CYS A 76 -10.00 7.03 19.68
N ALA A 77 -10.23 8.07 18.87
CA ALA A 77 -9.17 8.93 18.34
C ALA A 77 -8.52 9.84 19.40
N ALA A 78 -9.22 10.10 20.52
CA ALA A 78 -8.75 10.95 21.61
C ALA A 78 -7.96 10.19 22.69
N LEU A 79 -7.81 8.87 22.59
CA LEU A 79 -7.09 8.05 23.56
C LEU A 79 -5.57 8.19 23.41
N ASP A 80 -4.90 8.35 24.55
CA ASP A 80 -3.43 8.34 24.63
C ASP A 80 -2.92 6.90 24.41
N GLY A 81 -2.31 6.63 23.26
CA GLY A 81 -1.77 5.30 22.94
C GLY A 81 -1.70 4.98 21.46
N GLY A 82 -2.43 5.69 20.60
CA GLY A 82 -2.36 5.52 19.15
C GLY A 82 -3.69 5.83 18.45
N PRO A 83 -3.72 5.79 17.11
CA PRO A 83 -4.95 5.93 16.37
C PRO A 83 -5.79 4.64 16.50
N PHE A 84 -6.63 4.57 17.53
CA PHE A 84 -7.55 3.46 17.72
C PHE A 84 -8.82 3.63 16.88
N ALA A 85 -9.30 2.53 16.34
CA ALA A 85 -10.58 2.44 15.67
C ALA A 85 -11.64 1.79 16.55
N CYS A 86 -12.90 2.02 16.21
CA CYS A 86 -14.01 1.35 16.85
C CYS A 86 -14.22 -0.05 16.24
N LEU A 87 -13.84 -1.10 16.96
CA LEU A 87 -14.00 -2.49 16.52
C LEU A 87 -15.01 -3.25 17.39
N PRO A 88 -15.72 -4.26 16.85
CA PRO A 88 -16.49 -5.16 17.69
C PRO A 88 -15.55 -5.91 18.66
N GLU A 89 -16.03 -6.15 19.88
CA GLU A 89 -15.27 -6.75 21.01
C GLU A 89 -14.51 -8.03 20.63
N ASN A 90 -15.07 -8.83 19.70
CA ASN A 90 -14.50 -10.09 19.23
C ASN A 90 -13.24 -9.95 18.34
N LEU A 91 -12.89 -8.74 17.90
CA LEU A 91 -11.86 -8.49 16.89
C LEU A 91 -10.78 -7.49 17.37
N ALA A 92 -10.96 -6.85 18.52
CA ALA A 92 -9.99 -5.95 19.12
C ALA A 92 -8.85 -6.78 19.75
N SER A 93 -7.80 -7.01 18.98
CA SER A 93 -6.73 -7.95 19.35
C SER A 93 -5.62 -7.36 20.25
N SER A 94 -5.71 -6.09 20.68
CA SER A 94 -4.60 -5.45 21.40
C SER A 94 -4.99 -4.46 22.52
N VAL A 95 -6.25 -4.36 22.93
CA VAL A 95 -6.59 -3.56 24.12
C VAL A 95 -6.68 -4.47 25.34
N SER A 96 -5.69 -4.31 26.21
CA SER A 96 -5.72 -4.77 27.60
C SER A 96 -7.06 -4.38 28.22
N THR A 97 -7.78 -5.40 28.68
CA THR A 97 -9.18 -5.38 29.13
C THR A 97 -9.49 -4.45 30.30
N ASP A 98 -8.50 -3.80 30.89
CA ASP A 98 -8.69 -2.88 32.02
C ASP A 98 -9.03 -1.43 31.60
N ASP A 99 -8.81 -1.04 30.33
CA ASP A 99 -9.10 0.31 29.79
C ASP A 99 -9.87 0.27 28.45
N ALA A 100 -10.71 -0.75 28.24
CA ALA A 100 -11.50 -0.88 27.02
C ALA A 100 -12.59 0.21 26.94
N VAL A 101 -12.27 1.32 26.27
CA VAL A 101 -13.24 2.41 26.04
C VAL A 101 -14.28 1.94 25.01
N ALA A 102 -15.53 1.90 25.45
CA ALA A 102 -16.65 1.61 24.58
C ALA A 102 -16.83 2.73 23.55
N CYS A 103 -17.07 2.34 22.31
CA CYS A 103 -17.36 3.24 21.21
C CYS A 103 -18.70 2.89 20.58
N SER A 104 -19.46 3.92 20.22
CA SER A 104 -20.64 3.81 19.36
C SER A 104 -20.30 4.42 18.01
N PRO A 105 -20.55 3.71 16.89
CA PRO A 105 -20.30 4.25 15.57
C PRO A 105 -21.19 5.48 15.35
N SER A 106 -20.59 6.60 14.92
CA SER A 106 -21.28 7.89 14.74
C SER A 106 -22.18 7.95 13.51
N ASN A 107 -22.15 6.95 12.62
CA ASN A 107 -22.82 7.00 11.31
C ASN A 107 -23.68 5.75 11.04
N GLU A 108 -25.00 5.96 11.07
CA GLU A 108 -26.08 5.04 10.80
C GLU A 108 -26.17 4.65 9.29
N PHE A 109 -25.30 3.75 8.81
CA PHE A 109 -25.45 3.14 7.47
C PHE A 109 -25.20 1.62 7.44
N SER A 110 -24.80 1.03 8.56
CA SER A 110 -24.73 -0.42 8.70
C SER A 110 -25.39 -0.73 10.02
N GLY A 111 -26.58 -1.32 9.99
CA GLY A 111 -27.41 -1.66 11.15
C GLY A 111 -26.78 -2.72 12.06
N ALA A 112 -25.61 -2.41 12.61
CA ALA A 112 -24.95 -3.13 13.69
C ALA A 112 -24.84 -2.16 14.87
N THR A 113 -25.94 -2.07 15.62
CA THR A 113 -26.00 -1.43 16.94
C THR A 113 -25.28 -2.31 17.95
N THR A 114 -23.99 -2.50 17.77
CA THR A 114 -23.18 -3.32 18.67
C THR A 114 -22.12 -2.42 19.28
N ALA A 115 -22.15 -2.28 20.60
CA ALA A 115 -21.10 -1.60 21.35
C ALA A 115 -19.75 -2.17 20.91
N GLY A 116 -18.89 -1.31 20.38
CA GLY A 116 -17.52 -1.66 20.04
C GLY A 116 -16.57 -1.27 21.16
N VAL A 117 -15.34 -1.76 21.10
CA VAL A 117 -14.22 -1.31 21.92
C VAL A 117 -13.18 -0.66 21.01
N CYS A 118 -12.50 0.36 21.52
CA CYS A 118 -11.38 0.96 20.81
C CYS A 118 -10.25 -0.07 20.68
N GLY A 119 -9.62 -0.19 19.52
CA GLY A 119 -8.50 -1.10 19.30
C GLY A 119 -7.72 -0.79 18.02
N GLU A 120 -6.58 -1.43 17.84
CA GLU A 120 -5.78 -1.27 16.62
C GLU A 120 -6.45 -1.97 15.43
N LEU A 121 -6.48 -1.28 14.28
CA LEU A 121 -6.91 -1.87 13.02
C LEU A 121 -5.85 -2.85 12.50
N GLY A 122 -6.18 -4.14 12.56
CA GLY A 122 -5.41 -5.19 11.90
C GLY A 122 -5.84 -5.42 10.46
N LEU A 123 -4.92 -5.94 9.63
CA LEU A 123 -5.14 -6.32 8.23
C LEU A 123 -6.33 -7.30 8.04
N LEU A 124 -6.56 -8.16 9.04
CA LEU A 124 -7.69 -9.09 9.07
C LEU A 124 -9.00 -8.38 9.40
N ALA A 125 -8.97 -7.45 10.35
CA ALA A 125 -10.15 -6.69 10.76
C ALA A 125 -10.65 -5.77 9.63
N GLU A 126 -9.74 -5.14 8.89
CA GLU A 126 -10.06 -4.37 7.68
C GLU A 126 -10.76 -5.25 6.62
N GLY A 127 -10.25 -6.46 6.38
CA GLY A 127 -10.85 -7.40 5.44
C GLY A 127 -12.28 -7.84 5.83
N TYR A 128 -12.52 -8.06 7.13
CA TYR A 128 -13.86 -8.40 7.63
C TYR A 128 -14.85 -7.23 7.54
N ALA A 129 -14.40 -6.00 7.73
CA ALA A 129 -15.27 -4.83 7.54
C ALA A 129 -15.55 -4.52 6.08
N LEU A 130 -14.60 -4.75 5.18
CA LEU A 130 -14.87 -4.70 3.73
C LEU A 130 -15.91 -5.75 3.34
N LYS A 131 -15.84 -6.95 3.92
CA LYS A 131 -16.85 -8.00 3.71
C LYS A 131 -18.25 -7.55 4.14
N ALA A 132 -18.36 -6.88 5.28
CA ALA A 132 -19.65 -6.43 5.81
C ALA A 132 -20.30 -5.35 4.96
N THR A 133 -19.52 -4.57 4.20
CA THR A 133 -19.98 -3.40 3.45
C THR A 133 -20.16 -3.68 1.95
N LEU A 134 -19.20 -4.34 1.31
CA LEU A 134 -19.23 -4.67 -0.13
C LEU A 134 -19.62 -6.15 -0.39
N GLY A 135 -19.78 -6.96 0.65
CA GLY A 135 -20.16 -8.37 0.56
C GLY A 135 -18.97 -9.33 0.44
N HIS A 136 -19.28 -10.62 0.25
CA HIS A 136 -18.31 -11.72 0.22
C HIS A 136 -17.21 -11.53 -0.83
N ALA A 137 -17.52 -10.88 -1.96
CA ALA A 137 -16.56 -10.63 -3.04
C ALA A 137 -15.41 -9.71 -2.61
N ALA A 138 -15.66 -8.73 -1.73
CA ALA A 138 -14.65 -7.78 -1.31
C ALA A 138 -13.53 -8.41 -0.48
N LEU A 139 -13.85 -9.45 0.29
CA LEU A 139 -12.83 -10.19 1.05
C LEU A 139 -11.86 -10.92 0.11
N TYR A 140 -12.37 -11.51 -0.97
CA TYR A 140 -11.52 -12.15 -1.98
C TYR A 140 -10.67 -11.13 -2.75
N VAL A 141 -11.23 -9.98 -3.09
CA VAL A 141 -10.48 -8.89 -3.75
C VAL A 141 -9.39 -8.34 -2.83
N TRP A 142 -9.67 -8.15 -1.53
CA TRP A 142 -8.69 -7.74 -0.53
C TRP A 142 -7.56 -8.77 -0.39
N ALA A 143 -7.90 -10.05 -0.23
CA ALA A 143 -6.91 -11.12 -0.13
C ALA A 143 -6.06 -11.25 -1.41
N ALA A 144 -6.68 -11.17 -2.59
CA ALA A 144 -5.98 -11.17 -3.86
C ALA A 144 -5.07 -9.95 -4.02
N GLY A 145 -5.50 -8.78 -3.55
CA GLY A 145 -4.72 -7.55 -3.52
C GLY A 145 -3.47 -7.69 -2.64
N LEU A 146 -3.61 -8.23 -1.44
CA LEU A 146 -2.47 -8.51 -0.54
C LEU A 146 -1.48 -9.50 -1.14
N LEU A 147 -1.98 -10.55 -1.79
CA LEU A 147 -1.14 -11.52 -2.49
C LEU A 147 -0.39 -10.87 -3.66
N ALA A 148 -1.10 -10.08 -4.47
CA ALA A 148 -0.50 -9.36 -5.59
C ALA A 148 0.57 -8.36 -5.14
N ALA A 149 0.34 -7.64 -4.03
CA ALA A 149 1.32 -6.73 -3.44
C ALA A 149 2.60 -7.46 -3.01
N GLY A 150 2.47 -8.65 -2.40
CA GLY A 150 3.59 -9.50 -2.04
C GLY A 150 4.42 -9.94 -3.26
N GLN A 151 3.76 -10.41 -4.32
CA GLN A 151 4.44 -10.82 -5.55
C GLN A 151 5.15 -9.67 -6.26
N ALA A 152 4.51 -8.49 -6.33
CA ALA A 152 5.11 -7.30 -6.91
C ALA A 152 6.40 -6.89 -6.18
N SER A 153 6.40 -6.95 -4.84
CA SER A 153 7.58 -6.65 -4.01
C SER A 153 8.74 -7.60 -4.29
N THR A 154 8.48 -8.90 -4.45
CA THR A 154 9.53 -9.89 -4.74
C THR A 154 10.19 -9.64 -6.10
N MET A 155 9.41 -9.34 -7.14
CA MET A 155 9.96 -9.00 -8.46
C MET A 155 10.82 -7.73 -8.43
N VAL A 156 10.35 -6.68 -7.77
CA VAL A 156 11.08 -5.40 -7.68
C VAL A 156 12.37 -5.56 -6.89
N CYS A 157 12.37 -6.33 -5.80
CA CYS A 157 13.57 -6.60 -5.00
C CYS A 157 14.64 -7.37 -5.80
N THR A 158 14.24 -8.39 -6.56
CA THR A 158 15.18 -9.17 -7.39
C THR A 158 15.80 -8.33 -8.50
N TYR A 159 15.01 -7.51 -9.21
CA TYR A 159 15.53 -6.60 -10.24
C TYR A 159 16.43 -5.50 -9.67
N ALA A 160 16.05 -4.87 -8.56
CA ALA A 160 16.89 -3.88 -7.89
C ALA A 160 18.22 -4.49 -7.44
N GLY A 161 18.19 -5.71 -6.89
CA GLY A 161 19.39 -6.45 -6.50
C GLY A 161 20.34 -6.70 -7.67
N GLN A 162 19.81 -7.09 -8.84
CA GLN A 162 20.61 -7.30 -10.05
C GLN A 162 21.29 -6.00 -10.54
N ILE A 163 20.58 -4.86 -10.50
CA ILE A 163 21.12 -3.57 -10.93
C ILE A 163 22.24 -3.10 -9.99
N ILE A 164 22.04 -3.19 -8.67
CA ILE A 164 23.03 -2.78 -7.67
C ILE A 164 24.27 -3.68 -7.73
N MET A 165 24.06 -4.99 -7.85
CA MET A 165 25.16 -5.97 -7.95
C MET A 165 25.95 -5.82 -9.26
N GLY A 166 25.34 -5.29 -10.33
CA GLY A 166 26.05 -4.99 -11.58
C GLY A 166 26.73 -3.61 -11.60
N GLY A 167 26.30 -2.67 -10.75
CA GLY A 167 26.75 -1.26 -10.79
C GLY A 167 27.73 -0.83 -9.70
N CYS A 168 27.57 -1.31 -8.45
CA CYS A 168 28.42 -0.89 -7.32
C CYS A 168 29.55 -1.86 -6.99
N LEU A 169 29.35 -3.14 -7.29
CA LEU A 169 30.31 -4.21 -7.06
C LEU A 169 30.58 -4.79 -8.44
N GLU A 170 31.68 -4.43 -9.12
CA GLU A 170 32.10 -5.11 -10.37
C GLU A 170 32.52 -6.58 -10.09
N ILE A 171 31.71 -7.35 -9.36
CA ILE A 171 31.83 -8.79 -9.26
C ILE A 171 31.31 -9.32 -10.60
N ARG A 172 32.19 -9.27 -11.58
CA ARG A 172 32.10 -10.01 -12.82
C ARG A 172 32.15 -11.49 -12.45
N SER A 173 31.00 -12.03 -12.02
CA SER A 173 30.87 -13.46 -11.85
C SER A 173 30.97 -14.06 -13.25
N ARG A 174 32.15 -14.60 -13.53
CA ARG A 174 32.34 -15.59 -14.59
C ARG A 174 31.65 -16.87 -14.15
N SER A 175 30.35 -16.81 -13.89
CA SER A 175 29.50 -17.99 -13.73
C SER A 175 28.65 -18.10 -14.98
N ARG A 176 29.12 -18.98 -15.86
CA ARG A 176 28.34 -19.50 -16.98
C ARG A 176 27.04 -20.06 -16.42
N SER A 177 25.98 -19.87 -17.20
CA SER A 177 24.71 -20.59 -17.09
C SER A 177 23.77 -20.13 -15.97
N TRP A 178 23.23 -18.93 -16.10
CA TRP A 178 21.78 -18.81 -15.91
C TRP A 178 21.22 -17.78 -16.89
N SER A 179 21.07 -18.26 -18.12
CA SER A 179 20.31 -17.58 -19.16
C SER A 179 18.83 -17.78 -18.88
N ARG A 180 18.10 -16.67 -18.72
CA ARG A 180 16.68 -16.48 -19.05
C ARG A 180 15.69 -17.47 -18.42
N LEU A 181 14.87 -16.94 -17.53
CA LEU A 181 13.43 -16.85 -17.74
C LEU A 181 13.01 -15.41 -17.38
#